data_AF-A0A2G8HRT1-F1
#
_entry.id   AF-A0A2G8HRT1-F1
#
_cell.length_a   1.000
_cell.length_b   1.000
_cell.length_c   1.000
_cell.angle_alpha   90.00
_cell.angle_beta   90.00
_cell.angle_gamma   90.00
#
_symmetry.space_group_name_H-M   'P 1'
#
loop_
_entity.id
_entity.type
_entity.pdbx_description
1 polymer ?
#
loop_
_entity_poly.entity_id
_entity_poly.type
_entity_poly.pdbx_seq_one_letter_code
_entity_poly.pdbx_strand_id
1 'polypeptide(L)'
;MDTLNLKRIFHLLDSSCLRGLFYFPYFIAEKIACYSFSQIGANVWVRNSYFLRTLVVGISDLDISIQLLEPPTTLQIKKIKAKYRLLKTFFPFLGEINIYLKRDEAIFNVFNRLEMNRDPYLREIGSDQQIISEYQKLVFILRMFEADRENLYKYPHYRQKKWVSHFHAIGLESIDYVTADDIVNYLSESISKDKRYSLALNKFLESGRYHFSISRESIILFPHRWAVWVNVNGGLEEEYQKLALTTEERKIIQEMIKWEVMGLYTQIYLIEESQNIEFYLDLLKRMNLLISSDESSQIDLVIDRLIRA
;
A
#
# COMPACT_ATOMS: atom_id res chain seq x y z
N MET A 1 -2.49 0.15 -31.21
CA MET A 1 -1.28 0.94 -30.92
C MET A 1 -0.56 0.22 -29.79
N ASP A 2 0.71 -0.13 -29.95
CA ASP A 2 1.47 -0.87 -28.93
C ASP A 2 1.54 -0.05 -27.64
N THR A 3 1.26 -0.67 -26.49
CA THR A 3 1.23 0.00 -25.17
C THR A 3 2.60 0.62 -24.83
N LEU A 4 3.67 0.05 -25.39
CA LEU A 4 5.03 0.58 -25.31
C LEU A 4 5.16 1.99 -25.93
N ASN A 5 4.56 2.20 -27.10
CA ASN A 5 4.64 3.48 -27.82
C ASN A 5 3.86 4.58 -27.08
N LEU A 6 2.72 4.23 -26.49
CA LEU A 6 1.93 5.17 -25.72
C LEU A 6 2.66 5.65 -24.46
N LYS A 7 3.31 4.74 -23.72
CA LYS A 7 4.12 5.10 -22.54
C LYS A 7 5.32 6.00 -22.88
N ARG A 8 5.98 5.75 -24.02
CA ARG A 8 7.07 6.61 -24.52
C ARG A 8 6.59 8.03 -24.78
N ILE A 9 5.45 8.17 -25.44
CA ILE A 9 4.85 9.48 -25.73
C ILE A 9 4.58 10.21 -24.40
N PHE A 10 3.92 9.57 -23.43
CA PHE A 10 3.61 10.23 -22.16
C PHE A 10 4.84 10.68 -21.35
N HIS A 11 5.94 9.95 -21.41
CA HIS A 11 7.17 10.36 -20.73
C HIS A 11 7.85 11.58 -21.38
N LEU A 12 7.91 11.62 -22.72
CA LEU A 12 8.39 12.81 -23.43
C LEU A 12 7.52 14.02 -23.09
N LEU A 13 6.23 13.81 -22.87
CA LEU A 13 5.31 14.87 -22.50
C LEU A 13 5.46 15.35 -21.05
N ASP A 14 5.68 14.44 -20.08
CA ASP A 14 5.90 14.81 -18.67
C ASP A 14 7.19 15.62 -18.46
N SER A 15 8.17 15.45 -19.37
CA SER A 15 9.42 16.23 -19.40
C SER A 15 9.35 17.50 -20.26
N SER A 16 8.21 17.80 -20.87
CA SER A 16 8.04 18.94 -21.78
C SER A 16 7.27 20.11 -21.16
N CYS A 17 7.30 21.27 -21.82
CA CYS A 17 6.45 22.42 -21.48
C CYS A 17 4.93 22.12 -21.60
N LEU A 18 4.56 21.04 -22.30
CA LEU A 18 3.17 20.61 -22.47
C LEU A 18 2.64 19.85 -21.25
N ARG A 19 3.46 19.58 -20.23
CA ARG A 19 3.07 18.85 -19.02
C ARG A 19 1.74 19.35 -18.43
N GLY A 20 1.52 20.66 -18.38
CA GLY A 20 0.26 21.24 -17.88
C GLY A 20 -0.99 20.76 -18.63
N LEU A 21 -0.92 20.63 -19.96
CA LEU A 21 -2.03 20.13 -20.79
C LEU A 21 -2.37 18.68 -20.48
N PHE A 22 -1.37 17.86 -20.15
CA PHE A 22 -1.56 16.43 -19.85
C PHE A 22 -1.97 16.16 -18.40
N TYR A 23 -1.72 17.10 -17.49
CA TYR A 23 -2.24 17.05 -16.11
C TYR A 23 -3.68 17.56 -16.03
N PHE A 24 -4.13 18.35 -17.02
CA PHE A 24 -5.47 18.93 -17.03
C PHE A 24 -6.59 17.90 -16.89
N PRO A 25 -6.56 16.72 -17.55
CA PRO A 25 -7.56 15.67 -17.30
C PRO A 25 -7.59 15.19 -15.84
N TYR A 26 -6.43 15.03 -15.20
CA TYR A 26 -6.36 14.63 -13.79
C TYR A 26 -6.91 15.73 -12.87
N PHE A 27 -6.60 17.00 -13.17
CA PHE A 27 -7.15 18.13 -12.44
C PHE A 27 -8.68 18.21 -12.56
N ILE A 28 -9.22 18.05 -13.76
CA ILE A 28 -10.67 18.00 -13.97
C ILE A 28 -11.29 16.83 -13.18
N ALA A 29 -10.70 15.63 -13.29
CA ALA A 29 -11.17 14.45 -12.59
C ALA A 29 -11.16 14.66 -11.06
N GLU A 30 -10.10 15.24 -10.51
CA GLU A 30 -10.01 15.63 -9.10
C GLU A 30 -11.19 16.53 -8.71
N LYS A 31 -11.39 17.64 -9.42
CA LYS A 31 -12.44 18.62 -9.06
C LYS A 31 -13.83 18.04 -9.17
N ILE A 32 -14.11 17.29 -10.23
CA ILE A 32 -15.42 16.66 -10.43
C ILE A 32 -15.65 15.57 -9.38
N ALA A 33 -14.65 14.74 -9.08
CA ALA A 33 -14.78 13.68 -8.09
C ALA A 33 -14.97 14.27 -6.68
N CYS A 34 -14.12 15.22 -6.27
CA CYS A 34 -14.22 15.88 -4.96
C CYS A 34 -15.58 16.57 -4.78
N TYR A 35 -16.04 17.32 -5.79
CA TYR A 35 -17.38 17.92 -5.77
C TYR A 35 -18.48 16.86 -5.72
N SER A 36 -18.40 15.82 -6.53
CA SER A 36 -19.44 14.79 -6.62
C SER A 36 -19.62 14.02 -5.31
N PHE A 37 -18.53 13.70 -4.63
CA PHE A 37 -18.56 12.99 -3.35
C PHE A 37 -18.84 13.93 -2.17
N SER A 38 -18.48 15.22 -2.22
CA SER A 38 -18.83 16.17 -1.16
C SER A 38 -20.34 16.39 -1.04
N GLN A 39 -21.09 16.24 -2.13
CA GLN A 39 -22.57 16.22 -2.10
C GLN A 39 -23.18 15.08 -1.26
N ILE A 40 -22.37 14.10 -0.82
CA ILE A 40 -22.81 13.01 0.07
C ILE A 40 -22.55 13.38 1.55
N GLY A 41 -22.07 14.59 1.83
CA GLY A 41 -21.70 15.05 3.17
C GLY A 41 -20.33 14.51 3.63
N ALA A 42 -19.43 14.26 2.68
CA ALA A 42 -18.11 13.73 2.94
C ALA A 42 -17.02 14.78 2.65
N ASN A 43 -15.91 14.70 3.38
CA ASN A 43 -14.68 15.39 3.00
C ASN A 43 -13.92 14.50 2.02
N VAL A 44 -13.40 15.08 0.94
CA VAL A 44 -12.86 14.32 -0.18
C VAL A 44 -11.59 14.98 -0.68
N TRP A 45 -10.56 14.18 -0.92
CA TRP A 45 -9.29 14.64 -1.46
C TRP A 45 -8.61 13.55 -2.27
N VAL A 46 -7.55 13.93 -2.98
CA VAL A 46 -6.68 13.03 -3.75
C VAL A 46 -5.47 12.63 -2.91
N ARG A 47 -4.99 11.40 -3.10
CA ARG A 47 -3.83 10.84 -2.36
C ARG A 47 -2.72 10.37 -3.30
N ASN A 48 -1.68 9.78 -2.72
CA ASN A 48 -0.60 9.10 -3.43
C ASN A 48 0.13 9.99 -4.44
N SER A 49 0.36 9.48 -5.66
CA SER A 49 1.28 10.09 -6.62
C SER A 49 0.84 11.49 -7.08
N TYR A 50 -0.47 11.76 -7.08
CA TYR A 50 -0.99 13.09 -7.37
C TYR A 50 -0.62 14.09 -6.25
N PHE A 51 -0.94 13.75 -4.99
CA PHE A 51 -0.61 14.57 -3.82
C PHE A 51 0.90 14.78 -3.65
N LEU A 52 1.69 13.70 -3.77
CA LEU A 52 3.14 13.72 -3.65
C LEU A 52 3.84 14.35 -4.86
N ARG A 53 3.10 14.79 -5.88
CA ARG A 53 3.62 15.36 -7.13
C ARG A 53 4.55 14.41 -7.90
N THR A 54 4.46 13.11 -7.64
CA THR A 54 5.20 12.02 -8.31
C THR A 54 4.42 11.35 -9.44
N LEU A 55 3.24 11.86 -9.75
CA LEU A 55 2.40 11.39 -10.86
C LEU A 55 3.19 11.32 -12.17
N VAL A 56 2.94 10.24 -12.92
CA VAL A 56 3.39 10.05 -14.30
C VAL A 56 2.16 9.85 -15.17
N VAL A 57 1.93 10.77 -16.11
CA VAL A 57 0.73 10.79 -16.97
C VAL A 57 0.56 9.45 -17.70
N GLY A 58 -0.65 8.90 -17.67
CA GLY A 58 -0.99 7.68 -18.39
C GLY A 58 -0.39 6.39 -17.81
N ILE A 59 0.35 6.50 -16.70
CA ILE A 59 0.87 5.36 -15.92
C ILE A 59 0.31 5.36 -14.51
N SER A 60 0.23 6.54 -13.88
CA SER A 60 -0.33 6.71 -12.55
C SER A 60 -1.85 6.78 -12.58
N ASP A 61 -2.46 6.13 -11.60
CA ASP A 61 -3.86 6.31 -11.27
C ASP A 61 -4.09 7.55 -10.39
N LEU A 62 -5.33 8.00 -10.34
CA LEU A 62 -5.82 9.05 -9.46
C LEU A 62 -6.62 8.43 -8.31
N ASP A 63 -5.95 8.22 -7.18
CA ASP A 63 -6.56 7.65 -5.99
C ASP A 63 -7.28 8.73 -5.16
N ILE A 64 -8.43 8.38 -4.61
CA ILE A 64 -9.32 9.29 -3.86
C ILE A 64 -9.51 8.77 -2.45
N SER A 65 -9.60 9.70 -1.50
CA SER A 65 -9.96 9.43 -0.13
C SER A 65 -11.25 10.17 0.24
N ILE A 66 -12.10 9.50 1.02
CA ILE A 66 -13.40 9.99 1.48
C ILE A 66 -13.43 9.85 3.00
N GLN A 67 -13.62 10.95 3.73
CA GLN A 67 -13.85 10.92 5.17
C GLN A 67 -15.31 11.18 5.49
N LEU A 68 -15.84 10.34 6.36
CA LEU A 68 -17.18 10.42 6.92
C LEU A 68 -17.09 10.62 8.43
N LEU A 69 -18.09 11.29 9.01
CA LEU A 69 -18.17 11.44 10.47
C LEU A 69 -18.55 10.12 11.15
N GLU A 70 -19.49 9.39 10.53
CA GLU A 70 -20.06 8.15 11.04
C GLU A 70 -19.96 7.03 9.98
N PRO A 71 -20.09 5.76 10.38
CA PRO A 71 -20.15 4.64 9.46
C PRO A 71 -21.21 4.86 8.39
N PRO A 72 -20.86 4.66 7.10
CA PRO A 72 -21.80 4.87 6.02
C PRO A 72 -22.92 3.83 6.08
N THR A 73 -24.14 4.28 5.85
CA THR A 73 -25.27 3.38 5.60
C THR A 73 -25.09 2.61 4.29
N THR A 74 -25.75 1.46 4.15
CA THR A 74 -25.76 0.69 2.88
C THR A 74 -26.19 1.56 1.69
N LEU A 75 -27.12 2.50 1.89
CA LEU A 75 -27.56 3.41 0.84
C LEU A 75 -26.45 4.41 0.44
N GLN A 76 -25.71 4.95 1.41
CA GLN A 76 -24.57 5.83 1.13
C GLN A 76 -23.47 5.08 0.36
N ILE A 77 -23.13 3.85 0.76
CA ILE A 77 -22.16 3.02 0.03
C ILE A 77 -22.62 2.74 -1.40
N LYS A 78 -23.90 2.37 -1.60
CA LYS A 78 -24.47 2.18 -2.95
C LYS A 78 -24.33 3.45 -3.79
N LYS A 79 -24.58 4.64 -3.20
CA LYS A 79 -24.39 5.93 -3.88
C LYS A 79 -22.93 6.20 -4.23
N ILE A 80 -21.99 5.96 -3.30
CA ILE A 80 -20.55 6.12 -3.55
C ILE A 80 -20.11 5.21 -4.70
N LYS A 81 -20.45 3.92 -4.65
CA LYS A 81 -20.12 2.94 -5.71
C LYS A 81 -20.74 3.32 -7.05
N ALA A 82 -22.00 3.77 -7.08
CA ALA A 82 -22.65 4.20 -8.32
C ALA A 82 -21.98 5.44 -8.93
N LYS A 83 -21.68 6.47 -8.11
CA LYS A 83 -20.97 7.67 -8.56
C LYS A 83 -19.56 7.34 -9.05
N TYR A 84 -18.82 6.52 -8.31
CA TYR A 84 -17.47 6.13 -8.70
C TYR A 84 -17.45 5.37 -10.03
N ARG A 85 -18.36 4.40 -10.22
CA ARG A 85 -18.50 3.68 -11.51
C ARG A 85 -18.79 4.63 -12.66
N LEU A 86 -19.68 5.60 -12.47
CA LEU A 86 -19.96 6.62 -13.47
C LEU A 86 -18.74 7.50 -13.75
N LEU A 87 -18.01 7.94 -12.72
CA LEU A 87 -16.80 8.72 -12.92
C LEU A 87 -15.73 7.92 -13.68
N LYS A 88 -15.59 6.62 -13.40
CA LYS A 88 -14.66 5.74 -14.13
C LYS A 88 -14.96 5.61 -15.62
N THR A 89 -16.20 5.83 -16.07
CA THR A 89 -16.50 5.82 -17.52
C THR A 89 -15.94 7.04 -18.23
N PHE A 90 -15.80 8.17 -17.52
CA PHE A 90 -15.23 9.41 -18.08
C PHE A 90 -13.72 9.54 -17.79
N PHE A 91 -13.29 9.03 -16.64
CA PHE A 91 -11.92 9.12 -16.13
C PHE A 91 -11.39 7.71 -15.83
N PRO A 92 -10.96 6.95 -16.85
CA PRO A 92 -10.56 5.55 -16.68
C PRO A 92 -9.31 5.38 -15.80
N PHE A 93 -8.54 6.45 -15.60
CA PHE A 93 -7.36 6.49 -14.71
C PHE A 93 -7.73 6.73 -13.24
N LEU A 94 -9.02 6.79 -12.87
CA LEU A 94 -9.39 6.81 -11.46
C LEU A 94 -8.95 5.50 -10.79
N GLY A 95 -8.13 5.64 -9.76
CA GLY A 95 -7.57 4.55 -8.98
C GLY A 95 -8.49 4.17 -7.83
N GLU A 96 -7.90 3.75 -6.73
CA GLU A 96 -8.62 3.25 -5.56
C GLU A 96 -9.38 4.37 -4.83
N ILE A 97 -10.49 3.99 -4.18
CA ILE A 97 -11.14 4.82 -3.16
C ILE A 97 -10.81 4.27 -1.79
N ASN A 98 -10.40 5.15 -0.88
CA ASN A 98 -10.30 4.87 0.55
C ASN A 98 -11.42 5.58 1.30
N ILE A 99 -12.01 4.92 2.29
CA ILE A 99 -13.00 5.50 3.21
C ILE A 99 -12.41 5.53 4.62
N TYR A 100 -12.42 6.70 5.24
CA TYR A 100 -12.02 6.91 6.63
C TYR A 100 -13.21 7.37 7.47
N LEU A 101 -13.21 6.98 8.75
CA LEU A 101 -14.13 7.53 9.73
C LEU A 101 -13.40 8.52 10.63
N LYS A 102 -13.96 9.72 10.82
CA LYS A 102 -13.38 10.74 11.69
C LYS A 102 -13.26 10.25 13.14
N ARG A 103 -14.24 9.49 13.62
CA ARG A 103 -14.24 8.93 14.98
C ARG A 103 -13.12 7.89 15.23
N ASP A 104 -12.38 7.50 14.19
CA ASP A 104 -11.35 6.46 14.24
C ASP A 104 -9.93 7.03 14.17
N GLU A 105 -9.78 8.36 14.29
CA GLU A 105 -8.48 9.02 14.23
C GLU A 105 -7.44 8.38 15.16
N ALA A 106 -7.84 7.98 16.37
CA ALA A 106 -6.97 7.33 17.34
C ALA A 106 -6.42 5.96 16.88
N ILE A 107 -7.13 5.26 15.99
CA ILE A 107 -6.67 3.97 15.44
C ILE A 107 -5.48 4.19 14.51
N PHE A 108 -5.40 5.31 13.80
CA PHE A 108 -4.37 5.48 12.78
C PHE A 108 -2.94 5.50 13.34
N ASN A 109 -2.76 5.77 14.64
CA ASN A 109 -1.47 5.72 15.32
C ASN A 109 -0.80 4.34 15.31
N VAL A 110 -1.54 3.27 15.01
CA VAL A 110 -0.98 1.92 14.95
C VAL A 110 -0.41 1.58 13.57
N PHE A 111 -0.72 2.38 12.54
CA PHE A 111 -0.37 2.08 11.16
C PHE A 111 1.02 2.59 10.78
N ASN A 112 1.52 2.06 9.66
CA ASN A 112 2.80 2.47 9.12
C ASN A 112 2.77 3.96 8.71
N ARG A 113 3.59 4.77 9.39
CA ARG A 113 3.58 6.23 9.23
C ARG A 113 3.95 6.68 7.81
N LEU A 114 4.81 5.95 7.12
CA LEU A 114 5.21 6.27 5.74
C LEU A 114 4.06 6.08 4.76
N GLU A 115 3.24 5.04 4.95
CA GLU A 115 2.01 4.86 4.16
C GLU A 115 1.01 5.97 4.44
N MET A 116 0.80 6.30 5.72
CA MET A 116 -0.08 7.41 6.12
C MET A 116 0.33 8.74 5.48
N ASN A 117 1.64 9.02 5.39
CA ASN A 117 2.15 10.26 4.80
C ASN A 117 1.84 10.44 3.31
N ARG A 118 1.39 9.39 2.61
CA ARG A 118 0.92 9.46 1.22
C ARG A 118 -0.50 10.01 1.09
N ASP A 119 -1.22 10.13 2.20
CA ASP A 119 -2.57 10.69 2.27
C ASP A 119 -2.52 12.03 3.04
N PRO A 120 -3.00 13.15 2.46
CA PRO A 120 -2.94 14.48 3.09
C PRO A 120 -3.53 14.53 4.50
N TYR A 121 -4.69 13.88 4.70
CA TYR A 121 -5.40 13.92 5.97
C TYR A 121 -4.71 13.05 7.01
N LEU A 122 -4.28 11.83 6.65
CA LEU A 122 -3.55 10.97 7.57
C LEU A 122 -2.19 11.57 7.96
N ARG A 123 -1.55 12.30 7.04
CA ARG A 123 -0.34 13.07 7.30
C ARG A 123 -0.59 14.14 8.37
N GLU A 124 -1.69 14.89 8.25
CA GLU A 124 -2.07 15.97 9.18
C GLU A 124 -2.35 15.43 10.58
N ILE A 125 -3.23 14.42 10.71
CA ILE A 125 -3.64 13.90 12.03
C ILE A 125 -2.53 13.15 12.76
N GLY A 126 -1.60 12.51 12.04
CA GLY A 126 -0.46 11.85 12.68
C GLY A 126 0.77 12.75 12.82
N SER A 127 0.63 14.07 12.65
CA SER A 127 1.75 15.03 12.66
C SER A 127 2.52 15.09 13.98
N ASP A 128 2.00 14.45 15.03
CA ASP A 128 2.75 14.15 16.24
C ASP A 128 4.07 13.44 15.90
N GLN A 129 5.16 13.88 16.53
CA GLN A 129 6.55 13.55 16.21
C GLN A 129 6.94 12.10 16.53
N GLN A 130 6.19 11.12 16.04
CA GLN A 130 6.59 9.73 16.11
C GLN A 130 7.79 9.48 15.17
N ILE A 131 8.86 8.93 15.75
CA ILE A 131 10.04 8.53 15.01
C ILE A 131 9.67 7.34 14.12
N ILE A 132 9.87 7.49 12.80
CA ILE A 132 9.67 6.42 11.83
C ILE A 132 10.74 5.35 12.05
N SER A 133 10.32 4.14 12.44
CA SER A 133 11.23 3.04 12.74
C SER A 133 11.86 2.44 11.46
N GLU A 134 13.00 1.78 11.61
CA GLU A 134 13.65 1.09 10.48
C GLU A 134 12.76 -0.01 9.88
N TYR A 135 11.94 -0.70 10.69
CA TYR A 135 10.99 -1.69 10.18
C TYR A 135 9.87 -1.04 9.37
N GLN A 136 9.40 0.14 9.75
CA GLN A 136 8.43 0.90 8.96
C GLN A 136 9.00 1.27 7.60
N LYS A 137 10.27 1.74 7.55
CA LYS A 137 10.98 2.05 6.30
C LYS A 137 11.15 0.82 5.42
N LEU A 138 11.61 -0.29 6.00
CA LEU A 138 11.78 -1.56 5.31
C LEU A 138 10.46 -2.04 4.69
N VAL A 139 9.40 -2.16 5.51
CA VAL A 139 8.09 -2.61 5.02
C VAL A 139 7.54 -1.67 3.95
N PHE A 140 7.68 -0.36 4.12
CA PHE A 140 7.27 0.62 3.13
C PHE A 140 7.94 0.38 1.76
N ILE A 141 9.27 0.26 1.72
CA ILE A 141 10.00 0.00 0.47
C ILE A 141 9.63 -1.35 -0.13
N LEU A 142 9.49 -2.38 0.70
CA LEU A 142 9.15 -3.73 0.24
C LEU A 142 7.76 -3.76 -0.41
N ARG A 143 6.78 -3.07 0.19
CA ARG A 143 5.43 -2.97 -0.36
C ARG A 143 5.38 -2.13 -1.63
N MET A 144 6.18 -1.06 -1.71
CA MET A 144 6.32 -0.29 -2.95
C MET A 144 6.98 -1.12 -4.06
N PHE A 145 7.97 -1.94 -3.70
CA PHE A 145 8.67 -2.84 -4.62
C PHE A 145 7.72 -3.90 -5.17
N GLU A 146 6.94 -4.53 -4.29
CA GLU A 146 5.95 -5.54 -4.64
C GLU A 146 4.89 -4.98 -5.62
N ALA A 147 4.33 -3.82 -5.30
CA ALA A 147 3.29 -3.17 -6.11
C ALA A 147 3.82 -2.66 -7.47
N ASP A 148 5.10 -2.28 -7.55
CA ASP A 148 5.67 -1.66 -8.74
C ASP A 148 6.60 -2.56 -9.57
N ARG A 149 6.79 -3.80 -9.14
CA ARG A 149 7.73 -4.77 -9.70
C ARG A 149 7.69 -4.86 -11.23
N GLU A 150 6.50 -4.98 -11.82
CA GLU A 150 6.36 -5.13 -13.28
C GLU A 150 6.85 -3.88 -14.02
N ASN A 151 6.56 -2.69 -13.50
CA ASN A 151 7.02 -1.45 -14.11
C ASN A 151 8.52 -1.22 -13.87
N LEU A 152 9.05 -1.62 -12.71
CA LEU A 152 10.48 -1.61 -12.45
C LEU A 152 11.24 -2.48 -13.45
N TYR A 153 10.74 -3.69 -13.70
CA TYR A 153 11.37 -4.63 -14.62
C TYR A 153 11.25 -4.17 -16.08
N LYS A 154 10.06 -3.77 -16.52
CA LYS A 154 9.80 -3.44 -17.94
C LYS A 154 10.18 -2.01 -18.31
N TYR A 155 10.07 -1.07 -17.38
CA TYR A 155 10.12 0.38 -17.63
C TYR A 155 10.83 1.19 -16.52
N PRO A 156 12.05 0.82 -16.11
CA PRO A 156 12.72 1.40 -14.94
C PRO A 156 12.91 2.93 -15.02
N HIS A 157 13.15 3.47 -16.22
CA HIS A 157 13.33 4.91 -16.42
C HIS A 157 12.07 5.72 -16.13
N TYR A 158 10.87 5.19 -16.38
CA TYR A 158 9.61 5.87 -16.04
C TYR A 158 9.31 5.88 -14.55
N ARG A 159 10.05 5.11 -13.74
CA ARG A 159 9.79 4.95 -12.31
C ARG A 159 10.76 5.74 -11.44
N GLN A 160 11.77 6.38 -12.02
CA GLN A 160 12.80 7.14 -11.30
C GLN A 160 12.22 8.17 -10.34
N LYS A 161 11.33 9.06 -10.82
CA LYS A 161 10.71 10.09 -9.98
C LYS A 161 9.93 9.52 -8.78
N LYS A 162 9.27 8.38 -8.98
CA LYS A 162 8.53 7.69 -7.90
C LYS A 162 9.50 7.09 -6.89
N TRP A 163 10.52 6.37 -7.35
CA TRP A 163 11.47 5.67 -6.49
C TRP A 163 12.42 6.60 -5.73
N VAL A 164 12.91 7.66 -6.37
CA VAL A 164 13.63 8.74 -5.69
C VAL A 164 12.78 9.32 -4.56
N SER A 165 11.50 9.62 -4.81
CA SER A 165 10.60 10.10 -3.77
C SER A 165 10.37 9.10 -2.64
N HIS A 166 10.33 7.79 -2.91
CA HIS A 166 10.22 6.77 -1.87
C HIS A 166 11.48 6.67 -1.02
N PHE A 167 12.67 6.77 -1.62
CA PHE A 167 13.94 6.78 -0.90
C PHE A 167 14.10 8.06 -0.07
N HIS A 168 13.69 9.22 -0.59
CA HIS A 168 13.62 10.47 0.18
C HIS A 168 12.68 10.34 1.38
N ALA A 169 11.52 9.69 1.20
CA ALA A 169 10.56 9.50 2.29
C ALA A 169 11.11 8.69 3.48
N ILE A 170 12.06 7.79 3.24
CA ILE A 170 12.74 7.01 4.30
C ILE A 170 14.02 7.67 4.83
N GLY A 171 14.35 8.89 4.37
CA GLY A 171 15.48 9.69 4.83
C GLY A 171 16.76 9.56 4.00
N LEU A 172 16.70 8.97 2.80
CA LEU A 172 17.85 8.85 1.89
C LEU A 172 17.85 9.98 0.86
N GLU A 173 18.01 11.22 1.32
CA GLU A 173 17.81 12.44 0.52
C GLU A 173 18.86 12.66 -0.60
N SER A 174 20.05 12.08 -0.50
CA SER A 174 21.14 12.30 -1.45
C SER A 174 21.05 11.44 -2.72
N ILE A 175 19.95 10.73 -2.92
CA ILE A 175 19.79 9.80 -4.05
C ILE A 175 18.99 10.49 -5.16
N ASP A 176 19.64 10.67 -6.31
CA ASP A 176 19.04 11.27 -7.51
C ASP A 176 18.55 10.21 -8.52
N TYR A 177 18.96 8.96 -8.35
CA TYR A 177 18.68 7.86 -9.26
C TYR A 177 18.57 6.54 -8.49
N VAL A 178 17.57 5.73 -8.80
CA VAL A 178 17.30 4.46 -8.11
C VAL A 178 17.14 3.35 -9.15
N THR A 179 18.05 2.38 -9.13
CA THR A 179 17.94 1.14 -9.92
C THR A 179 17.14 0.08 -9.17
N ALA A 180 16.74 -0.97 -9.89
CA ALA A 180 16.16 -2.15 -9.24
C ALA A 180 17.16 -2.82 -8.28
N ASP A 181 18.45 -2.83 -8.63
CA ASP A 181 19.51 -3.38 -7.78
C ASP A 181 19.66 -2.58 -6.49
N ASP A 182 19.55 -1.25 -6.53
CA ASP A 182 19.58 -0.41 -5.32
C ASP A 182 18.45 -0.77 -4.36
N ILE A 183 17.25 -1.06 -4.89
CA ILE A 183 16.10 -1.48 -4.09
C ILE A 183 16.35 -2.86 -3.48
N VAL A 184 16.85 -3.81 -4.26
CA VAL A 184 17.16 -5.18 -3.80
C VAL A 184 18.26 -5.16 -2.75
N ASN A 185 19.31 -4.36 -2.95
CA ASN A 185 20.40 -4.19 -2.00
C ASN A 185 19.88 -3.59 -0.70
N TYR A 186 19.14 -2.48 -0.76
CA TYR A 186 18.53 -1.88 0.43
C TYR A 186 17.67 -2.88 1.21
N LEU A 187 16.76 -3.59 0.53
CA LEU A 187 15.85 -4.54 1.17
C LEU A 187 16.59 -5.72 1.80
N SER A 188 17.54 -6.30 1.08
CA SER A 188 18.32 -7.42 1.59
C SER A 188 19.16 -7.00 2.79
N GLU A 189 19.94 -5.91 2.69
CA GLU A 189 20.77 -5.40 3.80
C GLU A 189 19.96 -5.01 5.03
N SER A 190 18.76 -4.45 4.84
CA SER A 190 17.86 -4.07 5.94
C SER A 190 17.23 -5.25 6.67
N ILE A 191 17.07 -6.41 6.00
CA ILE A 191 16.57 -7.63 6.63
C ILE A 191 17.71 -8.41 7.27
N SER A 192 18.75 -8.72 6.47
CA SER A 192 19.93 -9.48 6.85
C SER A 192 20.95 -9.46 5.72
N LYS A 193 22.25 -9.45 6.05
CA LYS A 193 23.35 -9.59 5.07
C LYS A 193 23.44 -10.98 4.41
N ASP A 194 22.44 -11.82 4.60
CA ASP A 194 22.33 -13.14 3.97
C ASP A 194 21.91 -13.01 2.49
N LYS A 195 22.73 -13.58 1.60
CA LYS A 195 22.52 -13.56 0.14
C LYS A 195 21.22 -14.24 -0.31
N ARG A 196 20.58 -15.05 0.53
CA ARG A 196 19.30 -15.70 0.19
C ARG A 196 18.17 -14.68 -0.02
N TYR A 197 18.16 -13.57 0.72
CA TYR A 197 17.15 -12.53 0.56
C TYR A 197 17.29 -11.79 -0.78
N SER A 198 18.50 -11.41 -1.17
CA SER A 198 18.73 -10.76 -2.48
C SER A 198 18.43 -11.71 -3.64
N LEU A 199 18.79 -12.98 -3.53
CA LEU A 199 18.41 -14.01 -4.52
C LEU A 199 16.88 -14.14 -4.65
N ALA A 200 16.16 -14.18 -3.53
CA ALA A 200 14.70 -14.26 -3.53
C ALA A 200 14.03 -13.03 -4.14
N LEU A 201 14.53 -11.83 -3.83
CA LEU A 201 14.06 -10.55 -4.38
C LEU A 201 14.31 -10.44 -5.88
N ASN A 202 15.50 -10.83 -6.36
CA ASN A 202 15.82 -10.84 -7.80
C ASN A 202 14.94 -11.83 -8.56
N LYS A 203 14.76 -13.05 -8.04
CA LYS A 203 13.86 -14.04 -8.63
C LYS A 203 12.43 -13.52 -8.69
N PHE A 204 11.98 -12.82 -7.65
CA PHE A 204 10.67 -12.19 -7.63
C PHE A 204 10.57 -11.11 -8.72
N LEU A 205 11.55 -10.20 -8.80
CA LEU A 205 11.63 -9.12 -9.80
C LEU A 205 11.47 -9.65 -11.23
N GLU A 206 12.26 -10.66 -11.61
CA GLU A 206 12.31 -11.23 -12.96
C GLU A 206 11.03 -11.99 -13.32
N SER A 207 10.62 -12.92 -12.47
CA SER A 207 9.56 -13.88 -12.80
C SER A 207 8.16 -13.37 -12.48
N GLY A 208 8.05 -12.44 -11.51
CA GLY A 208 6.78 -12.07 -10.86
C GLY A 208 6.10 -13.22 -10.11
N ARG A 209 6.69 -14.41 -10.13
CA ARG A 209 6.16 -15.60 -9.48
C ARG A 209 6.96 -15.84 -8.22
N TYR A 210 6.34 -15.53 -7.10
CA TYR A 210 6.87 -16.02 -5.85
C TYR A 210 6.44 -17.47 -5.67
N HIS A 211 7.42 -18.38 -5.55
CA HIS A 211 7.14 -19.78 -5.23
C HIS A 211 7.07 -19.87 -3.72
N PHE A 212 5.86 -19.78 -3.17
CA PHE A 212 5.66 -19.90 -1.73
C PHE A 212 6.14 -21.27 -1.28
N SER A 213 6.98 -21.24 -0.26
CA SER A 213 7.56 -22.39 0.40
C SER A 213 7.67 -22.06 1.88
N ILE A 214 7.99 -23.06 2.68
CA ILE A 214 8.32 -22.90 4.10
C ILE A 214 9.68 -22.22 4.34
N SER A 215 10.36 -21.72 3.29
CA SER A 215 11.63 -21.03 3.44
C SER A 215 11.46 -19.69 4.15
N ARG A 216 12.40 -19.37 5.04
CA ARG A 216 12.38 -18.16 5.88
C ARG A 216 12.21 -16.88 5.06
N GLU A 217 12.83 -16.81 3.88
CA GLU A 217 12.77 -15.67 2.96
C GLU A 217 11.34 -15.41 2.48
N SER A 218 10.57 -16.48 2.21
CA SER A 218 9.14 -16.41 1.83
C SER A 218 8.31 -15.73 2.91
N ILE A 219 8.57 -16.13 4.16
CA ILE A 219 7.83 -15.65 5.32
C ILE A 219 8.15 -14.19 5.61
N ILE A 220 9.43 -13.82 5.59
CA ILE A 220 9.83 -12.44 5.93
C ILE A 220 9.49 -11.46 4.82
N LEU A 221 9.66 -11.84 3.55
CA LEU A 221 9.40 -10.94 2.43
C LEU A 221 7.91 -10.80 2.11
N PHE A 222 7.13 -11.88 2.26
CA PHE A 222 5.73 -11.93 1.85
C PHE A 222 4.84 -12.68 2.86
N PRO A 223 4.83 -12.28 4.15
CA PRO A 223 4.17 -13.00 5.24
C PRO A 223 2.69 -13.22 4.99
N HIS A 224 1.98 -12.21 4.47
CA HIS A 224 0.56 -12.31 4.15
C HIS A 224 0.26 -13.38 3.09
N ARG A 225 1.04 -13.43 2.00
CA ARG A 225 0.88 -14.45 0.95
C ARG A 225 1.26 -15.83 1.44
N TRP A 226 2.34 -15.92 2.22
CA TRP A 226 2.76 -17.17 2.85
C TRP A 226 1.68 -17.70 3.78
N ALA A 227 1.07 -16.85 4.61
CA ALA A 227 0.04 -17.27 5.55
C ALA A 227 -1.21 -17.81 4.84
N VAL A 228 -1.63 -17.16 3.75
CA VAL A 228 -2.72 -17.68 2.90
C VAL A 228 -2.34 -19.05 2.34
N TRP A 229 -1.11 -19.19 1.83
CA TRP A 229 -0.62 -20.46 1.29
C TRP A 229 -0.58 -21.58 2.35
N VAL A 230 -0.01 -21.33 3.53
CA VAL A 230 0.08 -22.34 4.60
C VAL A 230 -1.29 -22.70 5.15
N ASN A 231 -2.19 -21.73 5.32
CA ASN A 231 -3.53 -22.04 5.82
C ASN A 231 -4.30 -22.96 4.86
N VAL A 232 -4.03 -22.86 3.55
CA VAL A 232 -4.60 -23.78 2.55
C VAL A 232 -3.89 -25.15 2.54
N ASN A 233 -2.60 -25.23 2.90
CA ASN A 233 -1.75 -26.41 2.64
C ASN A 233 -1.20 -27.15 3.86
N GLY A 234 -1.35 -26.67 5.10
CA GLY A 234 -0.69 -27.34 6.24
C GLY A 234 -0.89 -26.77 7.64
N GLY A 235 -1.69 -25.72 7.83
CA GLY A 235 -1.94 -25.13 9.17
C GLY A 235 -0.84 -24.19 9.63
N LEU A 236 -1.20 -22.95 9.99
CA LEU A 236 -0.27 -21.84 10.22
C LEU A 236 0.62 -22.05 11.46
N GLU A 237 0.04 -22.57 12.54
CA GLU A 237 0.66 -22.61 13.87
C GLU A 237 1.87 -23.53 13.93
N GLU A 238 1.73 -24.75 13.38
CA GLU A 238 2.78 -25.75 13.41
C GLU A 238 4.01 -25.29 12.64
N GLU A 239 3.79 -24.72 11.45
CA GLU A 239 4.86 -24.18 10.61
C GLU A 239 5.50 -22.96 11.24
N TYR A 240 4.71 -22.07 11.86
CA TYR A 240 5.26 -20.88 12.49
C TYR A 240 6.18 -21.21 13.68
N GLN A 241 5.77 -22.16 14.53
CA GLN A 241 6.56 -22.57 15.70
C GLN A 241 7.92 -23.18 15.32
N LYS A 242 7.99 -23.90 14.19
CA LYS A 242 9.23 -24.51 13.69
C LYS A 242 10.29 -23.50 13.23
N LEU A 243 9.89 -22.26 12.90
CA LEU A 243 10.79 -21.30 12.25
C LEU A 243 11.79 -20.62 13.18
N ALA A 244 11.57 -20.62 14.49
CA ALA A 244 12.42 -19.93 15.47
C ALA A 244 12.79 -18.49 15.01
N LEU A 245 11.77 -17.64 14.84
CA LEU A 245 11.93 -16.27 14.35
C LEU A 245 12.59 -15.37 15.39
N THR A 246 13.54 -14.57 14.92
CA THR A 246 14.25 -13.57 15.74
C THR A 246 13.31 -12.43 16.13
N THR A 247 13.69 -11.66 17.15
CA THR A 247 12.95 -10.45 17.56
C THR A 247 12.80 -9.45 16.42
N GLU A 248 13.85 -9.27 15.61
CA GLU A 248 13.86 -8.34 14.49
C GLU A 248 12.89 -8.76 13.39
N GLU A 249 12.88 -10.04 13.04
CA GLU A 249 11.94 -10.60 12.06
C GLU A 249 10.48 -10.52 12.52
N ARG A 250 10.22 -10.73 13.82
CA ARG A 250 8.88 -10.56 14.38
C ARG A 250 8.38 -9.12 14.21
N LYS A 251 9.24 -8.11 14.44
CA LYS A 251 8.89 -6.70 14.22
C LYS A 251 8.63 -6.39 12.74
N ILE A 252 9.40 -6.98 11.82
CA ILE A 252 9.16 -6.86 10.36
C ILE A 252 7.77 -7.39 10.02
N ILE A 253 7.44 -8.62 10.46
CA ILE A 253 6.13 -9.23 10.21
C ILE A 253 5.03 -8.38 10.83
N GLN A 254 5.23 -7.83 12.04
CA GLN A 254 4.25 -6.99 12.71
C GLN A 254 3.95 -5.71 11.91
N GLU A 255 4.97 -5.03 11.39
CA GLU A 255 4.77 -3.87 10.52
C GLU A 255 4.09 -4.23 9.19
N MET A 256 4.27 -5.45 8.68
CA MET A 256 3.50 -5.92 7.52
C MET A 256 2.03 -6.18 7.87
N ILE A 257 1.73 -6.74 9.04
CA ILE A 257 0.35 -6.90 9.51
C ILE A 257 -0.30 -5.52 9.64
N LYS A 258 0.38 -4.55 10.26
CA LYS A 258 -0.08 -3.15 10.36
C LYS A 258 -0.42 -2.57 8.98
N TRP A 259 0.43 -2.83 7.98
CA TRP A 259 0.20 -2.42 6.59
C TRP A 259 -1.06 -3.04 5.99
N GLU A 260 -1.21 -4.36 6.11
CA GLU A 260 -2.37 -5.10 5.57
C GLU A 260 -3.68 -4.65 6.24
N VAL A 261 -3.67 -4.53 7.57
CA VAL A 261 -4.83 -4.05 8.34
C VAL A 261 -5.22 -2.63 7.94
N MET A 262 -4.24 -1.74 7.69
CA MET A 262 -4.52 -0.40 7.17
C MET A 262 -5.22 -0.46 5.81
N GLY A 263 -4.71 -1.27 4.88
CA GLY A 263 -5.32 -1.45 3.55
C GLY A 263 -6.78 -1.90 3.65
N LEU A 264 -7.04 -2.96 4.43
CA LEU A 264 -8.38 -3.48 4.66
C LEU A 264 -9.29 -2.46 5.34
N TYR A 265 -8.79 -1.77 6.37
CA TYR A 265 -9.56 -0.77 7.10
C TYR A 265 -10.11 0.30 6.16
N THR A 266 -9.28 0.80 5.23
CA THR A 266 -9.70 1.85 4.29
C THR A 266 -10.65 1.37 3.21
N GLN A 267 -10.74 0.07 2.97
CA GLN A 267 -11.53 -0.51 1.88
C GLN A 267 -12.73 -1.32 2.37
N ILE A 268 -12.89 -1.54 3.68
CA ILE A 268 -13.88 -2.47 4.25
C ILE A 268 -15.31 -2.22 3.74
N TYR A 269 -15.72 -0.96 3.63
CA TYR A 269 -17.05 -0.58 3.16
C TYR A 269 -17.26 -0.70 1.64
N LEU A 270 -16.18 -0.93 0.89
CA LEU A 270 -16.20 -1.03 -0.57
C LEU A 270 -16.16 -2.48 -1.07
N ILE A 271 -15.69 -3.41 -0.25
CA ILE A 271 -15.60 -4.83 -0.59
C ILE A 271 -16.99 -5.48 -0.48
N GLU A 272 -17.34 -6.35 -1.42
CA GLU A 272 -18.69 -6.98 -1.50
C GLU A 272 -18.76 -8.36 -0.84
N GLU A 273 -17.62 -9.06 -0.75
CA GLU A 273 -17.53 -10.42 -0.23
C GLU A 273 -16.99 -10.44 1.20
N SER A 274 -17.87 -10.33 2.20
CA SER A 274 -17.47 -10.26 3.62
C SER A 274 -16.76 -11.52 4.10
N GLN A 275 -17.14 -12.71 3.61
CA GLN A 275 -16.56 -13.99 4.05
C GLN A 275 -15.06 -14.10 3.78
N ASN A 276 -14.59 -13.57 2.65
CA ASN A 276 -13.17 -13.59 2.31
C ASN A 276 -12.35 -12.63 3.18
N ILE A 277 -12.95 -11.51 3.59
CA ILE A 277 -12.33 -10.53 4.48
C ILE A 277 -12.23 -11.08 5.90
N GLU A 278 -13.31 -11.64 6.43
CA GLU A 278 -13.33 -12.22 7.78
C GLU A 278 -12.26 -13.31 7.92
N PHE A 279 -12.16 -14.21 6.93
CA PHE A 279 -11.12 -15.22 6.87
C PHE A 279 -9.71 -14.60 6.89
N TYR A 280 -9.48 -13.57 6.08
CA TYR A 280 -8.16 -12.94 6.00
C TYR A 280 -7.81 -12.14 7.27
N LEU A 281 -8.79 -11.49 7.90
CA LEU A 281 -8.62 -10.81 9.18
C LEU A 281 -8.31 -11.79 10.31
N ASP A 282 -8.98 -12.94 10.37
CA ASP A 282 -8.66 -14.01 11.31
C ASP A 282 -7.23 -14.53 11.11
N LEU A 283 -6.83 -14.70 9.86
CA LEU A 283 -5.45 -15.09 9.51
C LEU A 283 -4.44 -14.06 10.03
N LEU A 284 -4.64 -12.77 9.76
CA LEU A 284 -3.77 -11.70 10.26
C LEU A 284 -3.72 -11.66 11.79
N LYS A 285 -4.86 -11.91 12.46
CA LYS A 285 -4.92 -11.98 13.93
C LYS A 285 -4.10 -13.15 14.47
N ARG A 286 -4.27 -14.35 13.90
CA ARG A 286 -3.50 -15.55 14.28
C ARG A 286 -2.00 -15.33 14.07
N MET A 287 -1.61 -14.76 12.94
CA MET A 287 -0.22 -14.35 12.72
C MET A 287 0.25 -13.38 13.78
N ASN A 288 -0.52 -12.33 14.09
CA ASN A 288 -0.17 -11.34 15.09
C ASN A 288 0.05 -11.98 16.47
N LEU A 289 -0.81 -12.91 16.88
CA LEU A 289 -0.68 -13.65 18.14
C LEU A 289 0.60 -14.51 18.18
N LEU A 290 0.98 -15.13 17.07
CA LEU A 290 2.18 -15.97 16.98
C LEU A 290 3.49 -15.15 17.01
N ILE A 291 3.45 -13.92 16.50
CA ILE A 291 4.63 -13.06 16.40
C ILE A 291 4.84 -12.19 17.63
N SER A 292 3.77 -11.87 18.37
CA SER A 292 3.74 -10.71 19.25
C SER A 292 4.51 -10.84 20.56
N SER A 293 5.03 -9.68 20.96
CA SER A 293 5.33 -9.25 22.34
C SER A 293 4.36 -8.13 22.73
N ASP A 294 4.47 -7.52 23.93
CA ASP A 294 3.48 -6.66 24.63
C ASP A 294 2.62 -5.64 23.83
N GLU A 295 2.97 -5.26 22.59
CA GLU A 295 2.21 -4.35 21.71
C GLU A 295 1.10 -5.03 20.86
N SER A 296 0.85 -6.34 20.98
CA SER A 296 -0.20 -7.04 20.17
C SER A 296 -1.59 -6.41 20.32
N SER A 297 -1.87 -5.86 21.51
CA SER A 297 -3.24 -5.56 21.93
C SER A 297 -3.92 -4.49 21.06
N GLN A 298 -3.18 -3.52 20.53
CA GLN A 298 -3.80 -2.44 19.74
C GLN A 298 -4.22 -2.90 18.35
N ILE A 299 -3.39 -3.71 17.68
CA ILE A 299 -3.73 -4.23 16.34
C ILE A 299 -4.87 -5.24 16.40
N ASP A 300 -4.87 -6.09 17.42
CA ASP A 300 -5.95 -7.06 17.61
C ASP A 300 -7.31 -6.34 17.82
N LEU A 301 -7.33 -5.21 18.54
CA LEU A 301 -8.53 -4.37 18.69
C LEU A 301 -9.03 -3.80 17.35
N VAL A 302 -8.11 -3.41 16.45
CA VAL A 302 -8.49 -2.91 15.12
C VAL A 302 -9.06 -4.04 14.27
N ILE A 303 -8.43 -5.21 14.30
CA ILE A 303 -8.91 -6.40 13.58
C ILE A 303 -10.31 -6.79 14.09
N ASP A 304 -10.50 -6.87 15.40
CA ASP A 304 -11.79 -7.22 16.02
C ASP A 304 -12.89 -6.22 15.68
N ARG A 305 -12.52 -4.96 15.49
CA ARG A 305 -13.45 -3.93 15.04
C ARG A 305 -13.81 -4.11 13.56
N LEU A 306 -12.85 -4.45 12.71
CA LEU A 306 -13.09 -4.68 11.29
C LEU A 306 -13.98 -5.90 11.03
N ILE A 307 -13.83 -6.96 11.82
CA ILE A 307 -14.69 -8.15 11.74
C ILE A 307 -16.17 -7.81 12.03
N ARG A 308 -16.43 -6.74 12.81
CA ARG A 308 -17.79 -6.32 13.19
C ARG A 308 -18.40 -5.25 12.27
N ALA A 309 -17.63 -4.70 11.33
CA ALA A 309 -18.01 -3.55 10.50
C ALA A 309 -18.81 -3.96 9.26
#